data_AF-A0A101SLX3-F1
#
_entry.id   AF-A0A101SLX3-F1
#
_cell.length_a   1.000
_cell.length_b   1.000
_cell.length_c   1.000
_cell.angle_alpha   90.00
_cell.angle_beta   90.00
_cell.angle_gamma   90.00
#
_symmetry.space_group_name_H-M   'P 1'
#
loop_
_entity.id
_entity.type
_entity.pdbx_description
1 polymer ?
#
loop_
_entity_poly.entity_id
_entity_poly.type
_entity_poly.pdbx_seq_one_letter_code
_entity_poly.pdbx_strand_id
1 'polypeptide(L)'
;MARLLMAGVVSAALFTLGVPVTAAVAAPPTCFGVSATLTGAGPLTGTPGADVIVGSAGADVVDGRGGNDVICGLGGDDRLIGGLGNDRIDGGAGDDVIRGDVSVESGDARGGGNDVLYGGDGDDDLVGDAQSGSGDARGGGNDTLHGGDGSDFMVGDSESDSGRAGGGGNDRLFGDDGDDVHMTGDSVALGGDAEGGGRDLLEGGAGDDGLLGDSAAPFQGSATGAGDDVLRSGPGTAESIVGDSEGIDAAHGNGGDDLIDLGADGGLFALGDHNIGDPGGGRATGAGNDRITGGTADELLIGDSSVGDASRTFAGNDVIRGRGGDDQLFGDNVNFDGDASVGTAGGRDLLRGGTGDDALFAGPADDFLDGGAHTDSCDGQAGDADHAVRCESVTDVP
;
A
#
# COMPACT_ATOMS: atom_id res chain seq x y z
N MET A 1 18.46 -59.91 71.14
CA MET A 1 17.06 -60.21 70.77
C MET A 1 16.92 -59.88 69.29
N ALA A 2 17.17 -60.82 68.37
CA ALA A 2 16.23 -61.81 67.86
C ALA A 2 14.93 -61.19 67.30
N ARG A 3 14.82 -61.07 65.98
CA ARG A 3 13.93 -61.94 65.17
C ARG A 3 14.10 -61.71 63.67
N LEU A 4 14.45 -62.82 63.01
CA LEU A 4 14.36 -63.08 61.59
C LEU A 4 12.89 -63.42 61.26
N LEU A 5 12.35 -62.88 60.16
CA LEU A 5 11.10 -63.35 59.55
C LEU A 5 11.20 -63.23 58.02
N MET A 6 11.34 -64.39 57.37
CA MET A 6 11.09 -64.61 55.95
C MET A 6 9.58 -64.72 55.69
N ALA A 7 9.11 -64.18 54.58
CA ALA A 7 7.98 -64.61 53.74
C ALA A 7 7.74 -63.51 52.68
N GLY A 8 7.44 -63.74 51.40
CA GLY A 8 7.20 -64.92 50.59
C GLY A 8 6.95 -64.38 49.18
N VAL A 9 7.52 -65.05 48.17
CA VAL A 9 7.37 -64.67 46.76
C VAL A 9 5.95 -65.00 46.31
N VAL A 10 5.23 -64.01 45.79
CA VAL A 10 4.04 -64.22 44.95
C VAL A 10 4.34 -63.57 43.61
N SER A 11 4.78 -64.37 42.63
CA SER A 11 4.83 -63.97 41.22
C SER A 11 3.40 -63.91 40.70
N ALA A 12 2.86 -62.70 40.56
CA ALA A 12 1.73 -62.45 39.68
C ALA A 12 2.26 -62.46 38.23
N ALA A 13 1.90 -63.49 37.47
CA ALA A 13 2.09 -63.48 36.02
C ALA A 13 1.16 -62.42 35.43
N LEU A 14 1.71 -61.26 35.11
CA LEU A 14 1.02 -60.21 34.38
C LEU A 14 0.87 -60.68 32.93
N PHE A 15 -0.33 -61.13 32.57
CA PHE A 15 -0.70 -61.39 31.19
C PHE A 15 -0.77 -60.04 30.48
N THR A 16 0.30 -59.65 29.79
CA THR A 16 0.31 -58.49 28.90
C THR A 16 -0.51 -58.84 27.66
N LEU A 17 -1.80 -58.49 27.67
CA LEU A 17 -2.59 -58.38 26.44
C LEU A 17 -1.93 -57.30 25.59
N GLY A 18 -1.20 -57.71 24.55
CA GLY A 18 -0.69 -56.82 23.52
C GLY A 18 -1.86 -56.22 22.76
N VAL A 19 -2.34 -55.07 23.23
CA VAL A 19 -3.18 -54.19 22.42
C VAL A 19 -2.26 -53.68 21.30
N PRO A 20 -2.55 -53.93 20.01
CA PRO A 20 -1.82 -53.28 18.96
C PRO A 20 -2.04 -51.78 19.13
N VAL A 21 -0.99 -51.06 19.50
CA VAL A 21 -0.97 -49.60 19.40
C VAL A 21 -1.01 -49.33 17.90
N THR A 22 -2.21 -49.15 17.36
CA THR A 22 -2.36 -48.42 16.10
C THR A 22 -1.78 -47.05 16.39
N ALA A 23 -0.60 -46.75 15.85
CA ALA A 23 -0.08 -45.40 15.84
C ALA A 23 -1.22 -44.52 15.31
N ALA A 24 -1.74 -43.64 16.14
CA ALA A 24 -2.70 -42.65 15.69
C ALA A 24 -1.97 -41.85 14.61
N VAL A 25 -2.42 -41.97 13.37
CA VAL A 25 -1.96 -41.09 12.30
C VAL A 25 -2.35 -39.70 12.78
N ALA A 26 -1.37 -38.82 12.97
CA ALA A 26 -1.64 -37.44 13.31
C ALA A 26 -2.60 -36.88 12.24
N ALA A 27 -3.60 -36.11 12.67
CA ALA A 27 -4.44 -35.41 11.72
C ALA A 27 -3.54 -34.58 10.80
N PRO A 28 -3.83 -34.52 9.49
CA PRO A 28 -3.06 -33.66 8.59
C PRO A 28 -3.12 -32.22 9.12
N PRO A 29 -2.03 -31.44 8.94
CA PRO A 29 -2.07 -30.03 9.26
C PRO A 29 -3.14 -29.33 8.42
N THR A 30 -3.56 -28.16 8.89
CA THR A 30 -4.63 -27.38 8.27
C THR A 30 -4.18 -25.96 8.01
N CYS A 31 -4.57 -25.40 6.87
CA CYS A 31 -4.43 -23.98 6.53
C CYS A 31 -5.83 -23.37 6.45
N PHE A 32 -6.09 -22.27 7.17
CA PHE A 32 -7.43 -21.68 7.30
C PHE A 32 -8.56 -22.69 7.64
N GLY A 33 -8.24 -23.71 8.44
CA GLY A 33 -9.19 -24.77 8.83
C GLY A 33 -9.47 -25.84 7.76
N VAL A 34 -8.80 -25.80 6.61
CA VAL A 34 -8.90 -26.80 5.54
C VAL A 34 -7.71 -27.76 5.63
N SER A 35 -7.95 -29.07 5.50
CA SER A 35 -6.89 -30.09 5.56
C SER A 35 -5.96 -30.01 4.35
N ALA A 36 -4.65 -30.03 4.61
CA ALA A 36 -3.63 -29.96 3.57
C ALA A 36 -3.70 -31.12 2.56
N THR A 37 -3.58 -30.80 1.27
CA THR A 37 -3.34 -31.74 0.16
C THR A 37 -1.85 -32.02 0.01
N LEU A 38 -0.99 -31.05 0.35
CA LEU A 38 0.46 -31.12 0.28
C LEU A 38 1.09 -30.54 1.55
N THR A 39 2.10 -31.22 2.09
CA THR A 39 2.83 -30.78 3.29
C THR A 39 4.31 -31.12 3.18
N GLY A 40 5.20 -30.28 3.69
CA GLY A 40 6.63 -30.62 3.77
C GLY A 40 7.48 -29.45 4.22
N ALA A 41 8.80 -29.61 4.10
CA ALA A 41 9.78 -28.55 4.32
C ALA A 41 10.66 -28.41 3.07
N GLY A 42 11.10 -27.20 2.76
CA GLY A 42 11.78 -26.80 1.54
C GLY A 42 10.82 -26.65 0.34
N PRO A 43 11.23 -27.07 -0.87
CA PRO A 43 10.43 -26.86 -2.07
C PRO A 43 9.14 -27.68 -2.10
N LEU A 44 8.00 -27.01 -2.25
CA LEU A 44 6.67 -27.57 -2.47
C LEU A 44 6.11 -27.06 -3.80
N THR A 45 5.50 -27.95 -4.58
CA THR A 45 4.86 -27.58 -5.85
C THR A 45 3.48 -28.21 -5.91
N GLY A 46 2.47 -27.37 -6.06
CA GLY A 46 1.08 -27.74 -6.27
C GLY A 46 0.82 -28.33 -7.64
N THR A 47 -0.45 -28.39 -7.99
CA THR A 47 -0.97 -28.93 -9.23
C THR A 47 -1.69 -27.84 -10.01
N PRO A 48 -2.06 -28.05 -11.29
CA PRO A 48 -2.86 -27.06 -12.02
C PRO A 48 -4.32 -26.91 -11.55
N GLY A 49 -4.68 -27.35 -10.35
CA GLY A 49 -6.00 -27.14 -9.77
C GLY A 49 -5.89 -26.96 -8.26
N ALA A 50 -6.99 -26.53 -7.64
CA ALA A 50 -7.04 -26.12 -6.23
C ALA A 50 -6.35 -27.10 -5.26
N ASP A 51 -5.35 -26.58 -4.57
CA ASP A 51 -4.54 -27.25 -3.58
C ASP A 51 -4.62 -26.57 -2.20
N VAL A 52 -4.27 -27.33 -1.16
CA VAL A 52 -4.08 -26.80 0.19
C VAL A 52 -2.67 -27.18 0.61
N ILE A 53 -1.77 -26.20 0.62
CA ILE A 53 -0.35 -26.41 0.85
C ILE A 53 0.02 -25.86 2.22
N VAL A 54 0.68 -26.68 3.04
CA VAL A 54 1.21 -26.24 4.34
C VAL A 54 2.71 -26.50 4.38
N GLY A 55 3.48 -25.44 4.61
CA GLY A 55 4.92 -25.48 4.85
C GLY A 55 5.29 -26.06 6.21
N SER A 56 6.35 -25.52 6.76
CA SER A 56 7.04 -25.97 7.95
C SER A 56 7.40 -24.76 8.83
N ALA A 57 8.15 -24.97 9.92
CA ALA A 57 8.55 -23.86 10.80
C ALA A 57 9.92 -23.28 10.43
N GLY A 58 10.34 -23.43 9.17
CA GLY A 58 11.51 -22.76 8.64
C GLY A 58 11.38 -22.57 7.14
N ALA A 59 12.27 -21.76 6.57
CA ALA A 59 12.23 -21.31 5.18
C ALA A 59 11.84 -22.38 4.14
N ASP A 60 10.72 -22.11 3.47
CA ASP A 60 10.09 -22.92 2.45
C ASP A 60 9.97 -22.15 1.12
N VAL A 61 9.81 -22.90 0.03
CA VAL A 61 9.57 -22.33 -1.30
C VAL A 61 8.37 -23.03 -1.90
N VAL A 62 7.26 -22.32 -2.05
CA VAL A 62 5.97 -22.88 -2.49
C VAL A 62 5.56 -22.27 -3.83
N ASP A 63 5.13 -23.12 -4.76
CA ASP A 63 4.53 -22.74 -6.06
C ASP A 63 3.20 -23.50 -6.21
N GLY A 64 2.07 -22.82 -6.00
CA GLY A 64 0.71 -23.37 -6.08
C GLY A 64 0.33 -23.80 -7.50
N ARG A 65 0.93 -23.14 -8.51
CA ARG A 65 0.74 -23.29 -9.96
C ARG A 65 -0.52 -22.63 -10.47
N GLY A 66 -1.68 -23.16 -10.15
CA GLY A 66 -2.91 -22.55 -10.58
C GLY A 66 -4.12 -23.38 -10.22
N GLY A 67 -5.31 -22.80 -10.40
CA GLY A 67 -6.43 -23.16 -9.55
C GLY A 67 -6.47 -22.20 -8.36
N ASN A 68 -7.46 -22.38 -7.49
CA ASN A 68 -7.65 -21.51 -6.33
C ASN A 68 -7.04 -22.21 -5.12
N ASP A 69 -5.85 -21.78 -4.76
CA ASP A 69 -4.99 -22.43 -3.81
C ASP A 69 -5.10 -21.80 -2.42
N VAL A 70 -4.81 -22.60 -1.41
CA VAL A 70 -4.74 -22.18 -0.02
C VAL A 70 -3.38 -22.55 0.53
N ILE A 71 -2.53 -21.56 0.80
CA ILE A 71 -1.13 -21.76 1.14
C ILE A 71 -0.85 -21.16 2.53
N CYS A 72 -0.18 -21.92 3.40
CA CYS A 72 0.34 -21.41 4.67
C CYS A 72 1.84 -21.77 4.79
N GLY A 73 2.72 -20.77 4.88
CA GLY A 73 4.15 -20.91 5.14
C GLY A 73 4.44 -21.38 6.56
N LEU A 74 3.76 -20.75 7.53
CA LEU A 74 3.80 -20.94 8.98
C LEU A 74 4.90 -20.14 9.67
N GLY A 75 6.17 -20.41 9.40
CA GLY A 75 7.19 -19.50 9.90
C GLY A 75 8.60 -19.84 9.47
N GLY A 76 9.50 -18.90 9.71
CA GLY A 76 10.72 -18.76 8.94
C GLY A 76 10.45 -18.05 7.61
N ASP A 77 11.50 -17.46 7.06
CA ASP A 77 11.46 -16.63 5.85
C ASP A 77 11.10 -17.46 4.60
N ASP A 78 9.86 -17.34 4.14
CA ASP A 78 9.25 -18.16 3.09
C ASP A 78 9.17 -17.42 1.75
N ARG A 79 9.17 -18.17 0.65
CA ARG A 79 8.80 -17.64 -0.67
C ARG A 79 7.57 -18.37 -1.19
N LEU A 80 6.43 -17.68 -1.24
CA LEU A 80 5.13 -18.24 -1.55
C LEU A 80 4.59 -17.65 -2.84
N ILE A 81 4.26 -18.51 -3.81
CA ILE A 81 3.66 -18.13 -5.09
C ILE A 81 2.33 -18.89 -5.21
N GLY A 82 1.21 -18.19 -5.31
CA GLY A 82 -0.10 -18.81 -5.55
C GLY A 82 -0.19 -19.37 -6.96
N GLY A 83 0.06 -18.51 -7.95
CA GLY A 83 -0.07 -18.84 -9.35
C GLY A 83 -1.46 -18.50 -9.88
N LEU A 84 -1.86 -19.09 -11.00
CA LEU A 84 -3.06 -18.61 -11.69
C LEU A 84 -4.34 -18.95 -10.91
N GLY A 85 -5.09 -17.97 -10.42
CA GLY A 85 -6.36 -18.26 -9.77
C GLY A 85 -6.85 -17.17 -8.86
N ASN A 86 -7.61 -17.58 -7.84
CA ASN A 86 -7.95 -16.71 -6.72
C ASN A 86 -7.46 -17.44 -5.49
N ASP A 87 -6.34 -16.99 -4.96
CA ASP A 87 -5.53 -17.69 -3.98
C ASP A 87 -5.67 -17.05 -2.62
N ARG A 88 -5.36 -17.84 -1.58
CA ARG A 88 -5.31 -17.37 -0.22
C ARG A 88 -4.01 -17.83 0.42
N ILE A 89 -3.14 -16.89 0.74
CA ILE A 89 -1.77 -17.15 1.17
C ILE A 89 -1.53 -16.51 2.54
N ASP A 90 -0.89 -17.25 3.43
CA ASP A 90 -0.46 -16.84 4.77
C ASP A 90 1.05 -17.13 4.88
N GLY A 91 1.88 -16.09 4.97
CA GLY A 91 3.32 -16.21 5.20
C GLY A 91 3.57 -16.81 6.57
N GLY A 92 3.14 -16.09 7.59
CA GLY A 92 3.09 -16.54 8.96
C GLY A 92 4.01 -15.71 9.84
N ALA A 93 5.24 -16.15 10.05
CA ALA A 93 6.18 -15.41 10.90
C ALA A 93 7.59 -15.51 10.32
N GLY A 94 8.30 -14.41 10.17
CA GLY A 94 9.54 -14.33 9.41
C GLY A 94 9.36 -13.36 8.25
N ASP A 95 10.47 -13.02 7.59
CA ASP A 95 10.44 -12.05 6.50
C ASP A 95 10.07 -12.80 5.20
N ASP A 96 8.81 -12.70 4.77
CA ASP A 96 8.22 -13.50 3.72
C ASP A 96 8.12 -12.76 2.38
N VAL A 97 8.25 -13.50 1.27
CA VAL A 97 8.03 -13.00 -0.09
C VAL A 97 6.82 -13.70 -0.69
N ILE A 98 5.73 -12.96 -0.84
CA ILE A 98 4.44 -13.46 -1.28
C ILE A 98 4.08 -12.86 -2.65
N ARG A 99 3.70 -13.72 -3.58
CA ARG A 99 3.17 -13.35 -4.90
C ARG A 99 1.85 -14.08 -5.07
N GLY A 100 0.76 -13.35 -5.27
CA GLY A 100 -0.54 -13.99 -5.50
C GLY A 100 -0.50 -14.81 -6.78
N ASP A 101 0.14 -14.31 -7.84
CA ASP A 101 0.16 -14.97 -9.13
C ASP A 101 1.59 -15.23 -9.68
N VAL A 102 1.72 -15.42 -11.00
CA VAL A 102 2.96 -15.86 -11.66
C VAL A 102 4.14 -14.90 -11.39
N SER A 103 5.22 -15.42 -10.80
CA SER A 103 6.51 -14.72 -10.66
C SER A 103 7.62 -15.39 -11.46
N VAL A 104 8.37 -14.60 -12.25
CA VAL A 104 9.51 -15.07 -13.05
C VAL A 104 10.71 -14.13 -12.99
N GLU A 105 11.92 -14.69 -12.92
CA GLU A 105 13.16 -13.90 -13.01
C GLU A 105 13.39 -13.32 -14.43
N SER A 106 12.86 -13.98 -15.46
CA SER A 106 13.01 -13.51 -16.83
C SER A 106 11.89 -13.86 -17.78
N GLY A 107 11.58 -12.90 -18.67
CA GLY A 107 10.49 -12.96 -19.61
C GLY A 107 9.21 -12.33 -19.06
N ASP A 108 8.12 -12.45 -19.81
CA ASP A 108 6.85 -11.86 -19.42
C ASP A 108 6.15 -12.73 -18.37
N ALA A 109 5.68 -12.10 -17.30
CA ALA A 109 4.79 -12.71 -16.30
C ALA A 109 3.34 -12.33 -16.62
N ARG A 110 2.42 -13.29 -16.45
CA ARG A 110 0.99 -13.04 -16.61
C ARG A 110 0.19 -13.90 -15.66
N GLY A 111 -0.78 -13.28 -15.01
CA GLY A 111 -1.65 -13.88 -14.03
C GLY A 111 -2.34 -12.76 -13.28
N GLY A 112 -3.63 -12.92 -13.00
CA GLY A 112 -4.46 -11.96 -12.30
C GLY A 112 -5.48 -12.73 -11.46
N GLY A 113 -5.98 -12.15 -10.38
CA GLY A 113 -6.80 -12.90 -9.44
C GLY A 113 -7.77 -12.07 -8.65
N ASN A 114 -8.31 -12.66 -7.59
CA ASN A 114 -8.75 -11.85 -6.45
C ASN A 114 -8.20 -12.62 -5.26
N ASP A 115 -6.98 -12.28 -4.93
CA ASP A 115 -6.13 -12.96 -4.00
C ASP A 115 -6.24 -12.33 -2.63
N VAL A 116 -5.97 -13.14 -1.62
CA VAL A 116 -5.93 -12.69 -0.24
C VAL A 116 -4.60 -13.10 0.37
N LEU A 117 -3.75 -12.12 0.60
CA LEU A 117 -2.38 -12.31 1.07
C LEU A 117 -2.27 -11.79 2.51
N TYR A 118 -1.61 -12.56 3.35
CA TYR A 118 -1.24 -12.17 4.72
C TYR A 118 0.27 -12.39 4.85
N GLY A 119 1.03 -11.33 5.13
CA GLY A 119 2.45 -11.39 5.47
C GLY A 119 2.63 -12.06 6.83
N GLY A 120 2.22 -11.37 7.89
CA GLY A 120 2.19 -11.89 9.24
C GLY A 120 3.12 -11.11 10.17
N ASP A 121 3.95 -11.81 10.94
CA ASP A 121 5.01 -11.13 11.70
C ASP A 121 6.28 -11.07 10.83
N GLY A 122 6.93 -9.92 10.63
CA GLY A 122 8.17 -9.82 9.87
C GLY A 122 8.14 -8.68 8.86
N ASP A 123 9.28 -8.40 8.21
CA ASP A 123 9.32 -7.42 7.12
C ASP A 123 9.00 -8.15 5.79
N ASP A 124 7.79 -7.99 5.27
CA ASP A 124 7.25 -8.79 4.17
C ASP A 124 7.20 -8.05 2.82
N ASP A 125 7.26 -8.80 1.72
CA ASP A 125 7.13 -8.31 0.34
C ASP A 125 5.95 -8.99 -0.35
N LEU A 126 4.85 -8.26 -0.53
CA LEU A 126 3.58 -8.74 -1.09
C LEU A 126 3.28 -8.07 -2.44
N VAL A 127 3.02 -8.89 -3.46
CA VAL A 127 2.48 -8.43 -4.75
C VAL A 127 1.24 -9.26 -5.04
N GLY A 128 0.10 -8.60 -5.27
CA GLY A 128 -1.20 -9.25 -5.45
C GLY A 128 -1.24 -10.16 -6.67
N ASP A 129 -0.57 -9.79 -7.76
CA ASP A 129 -0.62 -10.54 -9.01
C ASP A 129 0.78 -10.98 -9.50
N ALA A 130 1.15 -10.58 -10.72
CA ALA A 130 2.28 -11.09 -11.45
C ALA A 130 3.54 -10.26 -11.19
N GLN A 131 4.69 -10.93 -11.11
CA GLN A 131 5.99 -10.27 -10.97
C GLN A 131 6.99 -10.73 -12.03
N SER A 132 7.73 -9.78 -12.61
CA SER A 132 8.80 -10.08 -13.57
C SER A 132 10.09 -9.32 -13.31
N GLY A 133 11.20 -10.06 -13.19
CA GLY A 133 12.53 -9.48 -13.01
C GLY A 133 13.19 -8.90 -14.29
N SER A 134 12.64 -9.13 -15.48
CA SER A 134 13.22 -8.53 -16.71
C SER A 134 12.29 -8.34 -17.92
N GLY A 135 11.01 -8.66 -17.77
CA GLY A 135 10.00 -8.52 -18.83
C GLY A 135 8.75 -7.81 -18.32
N ASP A 136 7.69 -7.84 -19.12
CA ASP A 136 6.42 -7.25 -18.71
C ASP A 136 5.74 -8.13 -17.67
N ALA A 137 5.18 -7.54 -16.61
CA ALA A 137 4.24 -8.19 -15.70
C ALA A 137 2.84 -7.67 -15.96
N ARG A 138 1.86 -8.58 -16.07
CA ARG A 138 0.45 -8.19 -16.27
C ARG A 138 -0.52 -9.08 -15.51
N GLY A 139 -1.44 -8.44 -14.83
CA GLY A 139 -2.38 -9.03 -13.91
C GLY A 139 -3.15 -7.92 -13.26
N GLY A 140 -4.47 -8.04 -13.22
CA GLY A 140 -5.27 -7.18 -12.36
C GLY A 140 -6.26 -8.03 -11.60
N GLY A 141 -6.78 -7.48 -10.52
CA GLY A 141 -7.65 -8.19 -9.62
C GLY A 141 -8.51 -7.27 -8.80
N ASN A 142 -9.13 -7.80 -7.74
CA ASN A 142 -9.44 -6.94 -6.60
C ASN A 142 -8.92 -7.75 -5.42
N ASP A 143 -7.74 -7.40 -4.99
CA ASP A 143 -6.93 -8.16 -4.07
C ASP A 143 -7.09 -7.60 -2.66
N THR A 144 -6.63 -8.38 -1.69
CA THR A 144 -6.63 -7.97 -0.29
C THR A 144 -5.32 -8.40 0.33
N LEU A 145 -4.48 -7.42 0.63
CA LEU A 145 -3.15 -7.60 1.20
C LEU A 145 -3.16 -7.09 2.63
N HIS A 146 -2.60 -7.89 3.52
CA HIS A 146 -2.32 -7.53 4.91
C HIS A 146 -0.83 -7.73 5.14
N GLY A 147 -0.11 -6.66 5.42
CA GLY A 147 1.31 -6.68 5.81
C GLY A 147 1.47 -7.39 7.14
N GLY A 148 1.06 -6.73 8.22
CA GLY A 148 1.00 -7.30 9.56
C GLY A 148 1.87 -6.52 10.53
N ASP A 149 2.74 -7.21 11.28
CA ASP A 149 3.71 -6.56 12.16
C ASP A 149 5.05 -6.47 11.41
N GLY A 150 5.55 -5.28 11.06
CA GLY A 150 6.84 -5.13 10.40
C GLY A 150 6.88 -3.97 9.41
N SER A 151 8.01 -3.78 8.75
CA SER A 151 8.11 -2.80 7.66
C SER A 151 7.88 -3.51 6.33
N ASP A 152 6.67 -3.36 5.78
CA ASP A 152 6.22 -4.12 4.63
C ASP A 152 6.31 -3.34 3.31
N PHE A 153 6.37 -4.11 2.23
CA PHE A 153 6.26 -3.62 0.85
C PHE A 153 5.03 -4.26 0.21
N MET A 154 4.10 -3.45 -0.27
CA MET A 154 2.84 -3.94 -0.84
C MET A 154 2.52 -3.30 -2.20
N VAL A 155 2.16 -4.15 -3.16
CA VAL A 155 1.70 -3.78 -4.50
C VAL A 155 0.41 -4.54 -4.77
N GLY A 156 -0.70 -3.83 -4.98
CA GLY A 156 -2.02 -4.47 -5.14
C GLY A 156 -2.12 -5.36 -6.38
N ASP A 157 -1.47 -4.98 -7.48
CA ASP A 157 -1.46 -5.76 -8.72
C ASP A 157 -0.06 -6.30 -9.06
N SER A 158 0.61 -5.74 -10.08
CA SER A 158 1.76 -6.34 -10.76
C SER A 158 3.04 -5.54 -10.55
N GLU A 159 4.17 -6.24 -10.55
CA GLU A 159 5.50 -5.64 -10.35
C GLU A 159 6.47 -6.03 -11.49
N SER A 160 7.24 -5.05 -11.99
CA SER A 160 8.30 -5.32 -12.97
C SER A 160 9.59 -4.55 -12.67
N ASP A 161 10.72 -5.26 -12.61
CA ASP A 161 12.03 -4.64 -12.34
C ASP A 161 12.55 -3.82 -13.53
N SER A 162 12.23 -4.24 -14.77
CA SER A 162 12.82 -3.62 -15.98
C SER A 162 11.89 -3.53 -17.18
N GLY A 163 10.68 -4.05 -17.08
CA GLY A 163 9.66 -4.03 -18.12
C GLY A 163 8.51 -3.12 -17.73
N ARG A 164 7.34 -3.36 -18.33
CA ARG A 164 6.11 -2.70 -17.89
C ARG A 164 5.40 -3.54 -16.84
N ALA A 165 4.82 -2.87 -15.84
CA ALA A 165 3.83 -3.45 -14.96
C ALA A 165 2.44 -2.95 -15.37
N GLY A 166 1.44 -3.80 -15.31
CA GLY A 166 0.11 -3.47 -15.80
C GLY A 166 -0.97 -4.29 -15.11
N GLY A 167 -1.80 -3.61 -14.34
CA GLY A 167 -2.91 -4.19 -13.58
C GLY A 167 -4.05 -3.20 -13.43
N GLY A 168 -4.96 -3.46 -12.53
CA GLY A 168 -5.96 -2.49 -12.12
C GLY A 168 -7.05 -3.21 -11.36
N GLY A 169 -7.56 -2.59 -10.31
CA GLY A 169 -8.41 -3.28 -9.39
C GLY A 169 -9.24 -2.39 -8.51
N ASN A 170 -9.70 -2.92 -7.38
CA ASN A 170 -10.28 -2.14 -6.28
C ASN A 170 -9.77 -2.82 -5.02
N ASP A 171 -8.50 -2.59 -4.81
CA ASP A 171 -7.63 -3.32 -3.92
C ASP A 171 -7.78 -2.80 -2.51
N ARG A 172 -7.38 -3.66 -1.58
CA ARG A 172 -7.41 -3.35 -0.15
C ARG A 172 -6.08 -3.72 0.43
N LEU A 173 -5.30 -2.71 0.79
CA LEU A 173 -3.99 -2.88 1.38
C LEU A 173 -4.07 -2.37 2.82
N PHE A 174 -3.64 -3.21 3.75
CA PHE A 174 -3.59 -2.93 5.18
C PHE A 174 -2.16 -3.15 5.66
N GLY A 175 -1.46 -2.10 6.07
CA GLY A 175 -0.11 -2.19 6.62
C GLY A 175 -0.09 -2.80 8.02
N ASP A 176 -1.06 -2.37 8.85
CA ASP A 176 -1.21 -2.74 10.26
C ASP A 176 -0.14 -2.08 11.17
N ASP A 177 0.84 -2.78 11.74
CA ASP A 177 1.82 -2.18 12.67
C ASP A 177 3.22 -2.16 12.05
N GLY A 178 3.80 -0.98 11.80
CA GLY A 178 5.19 -0.80 11.39
C GLY A 178 5.35 0.32 10.37
N ASP A 179 6.59 0.63 9.99
CA ASP A 179 6.87 1.72 9.05
C ASP A 179 6.78 1.17 7.62
N ASP A 180 5.61 1.29 6.98
CA ASP A 180 5.33 0.73 5.66
C ASP A 180 5.65 1.73 4.56
N VAL A 181 6.91 1.71 4.12
CA VAL A 181 7.45 2.76 3.24
C VAL A 181 6.82 2.76 1.85
N HIS A 182 6.19 1.67 1.41
CA HIS A 182 5.66 1.57 0.05
C HIS A 182 4.43 0.68 -0.06
N MET A 183 3.26 1.32 -0.06
CA MET A 183 1.98 0.70 -0.37
C MET A 183 1.42 1.34 -1.65
N THR A 184 1.40 0.57 -2.73
CA THR A 184 0.89 1.00 -4.04
C THR A 184 -0.37 0.23 -4.38
N GLY A 185 -1.50 0.91 -4.62
CA GLY A 185 -2.78 0.24 -4.84
C GLY A 185 -2.83 -0.59 -6.11
N ASP A 186 -2.14 -0.19 -7.18
CA ASP A 186 -2.05 -0.96 -8.41
C ASP A 186 -0.63 -1.54 -8.66
N SER A 187 0.11 -0.99 -9.63
CA SER A 187 1.25 -1.61 -10.28
C SER A 187 2.52 -0.80 -10.12
N VAL A 188 3.65 -1.49 -10.00
CA VAL A 188 4.97 -0.88 -9.83
C VAL A 188 5.92 -1.33 -10.94
N ALA A 189 6.53 -0.37 -11.64
CA ALA A 189 7.56 -0.62 -12.64
C ALA A 189 8.86 0.12 -12.27
N LEU A 190 9.89 -0.61 -11.86
CA LEU A 190 11.17 -0.02 -11.43
C LEU A 190 12.03 0.46 -12.61
N GLY A 191 11.83 -0.07 -13.81
CA GLY A 191 12.64 0.25 -14.98
C GLY A 191 11.84 0.50 -16.25
N GLY A 192 10.54 0.78 -16.13
CA GLY A 192 9.64 0.96 -17.26
C GLY A 192 8.35 1.69 -16.89
N ASP A 193 7.30 1.46 -17.66
CA ASP A 193 6.02 2.14 -17.46
C ASP A 193 5.11 1.29 -16.55
N ALA A 194 4.44 1.92 -15.60
CA ALA A 194 3.41 1.31 -14.77
C ALA A 194 2.03 1.80 -15.22
N GLU A 195 1.08 0.88 -15.35
CA GLU A 195 -0.30 1.18 -15.70
C GLU A 195 -1.23 0.44 -14.72
N GLY A 196 -2.19 1.16 -14.17
CA GLY A 196 -3.12 0.70 -13.15
C GLY A 196 -4.33 1.61 -13.09
N GLY A 197 -5.31 1.29 -12.28
CA GLY A 197 -6.28 2.28 -11.85
C GLY A 197 -7.43 1.57 -11.15
N GLY A 198 -8.00 2.20 -10.14
CA GLY A 198 -8.93 1.48 -9.31
C GLY A 198 -9.89 2.35 -8.53
N ARG A 199 -10.42 1.77 -7.48
CA ARG A 199 -10.85 2.54 -6.32
C ARG A 199 -10.29 1.76 -5.17
N ASP A 200 -9.15 2.21 -4.71
CA ASP A 200 -8.32 1.47 -3.80
C ASP A 200 -8.54 1.99 -2.39
N LEU A 201 -8.34 1.08 -1.44
CA LEU A 201 -8.38 1.38 -0.02
C LEU A 201 -7.03 1.02 0.57
N LEU A 202 -6.28 2.03 0.94
CA LEU A 202 -5.00 1.88 1.61
C LEU A 202 -5.16 2.38 3.05
N GLU A 203 -4.95 1.49 4.01
CA GLU A 203 -4.88 1.82 5.44
C GLU A 203 -3.48 1.43 5.93
N GLY A 204 -2.61 2.42 6.20
CA GLY A 204 -1.23 2.19 6.65
C GLY A 204 -1.20 1.53 8.01
N GLY A 205 -1.80 2.18 9.01
CA GLY A 205 -1.92 1.67 10.36
C GLY A 205 -1.05 2.48 11.31
N ALA A 206 -0.25 1.82 12.13
CA ALA A 206 0.61 2.49 13.11
C ALA A 206 2.06 2.44 12.66
N GLY A 207 2.69 3.60 12.47
CA GLY A 207 4.04 3.71 11.95
C GLY A 207 4.12 4.90 11.01
N ASP A 208 5.30 5.12 10.42
CA ASP A 208 5.47 6.13 9.37
C ASP A 208 5.26 5.50 7.99
N ASP A 209 4.13 5.80 7.32
CA ASP A 209 3.69 5.09 6.12
C ASP A 209 3.82 5.91 4.82
N GLY A 210 4.03 5.20 3.71
CA GLY A 210 4.06 5.73 2.35
C GLY A 210 2.95 5.11 1.49
N LEU A 211 1.92 5.89 1.17
CA LEU A 211 0.74 5.44 0.43
C LEU A 211 0.65 6.08 -0.96
N LEU A 212 0.39 5.25 -1.97
CA LEU A 212 0.17 5.64 -3.36
C LEU A 212 -1.06 4.93 -3.91
N GLY A 213 -2.10 5.65 -4.31
CA GLY A 213 -3.40 5.03 -4.63
C GLY A 213 -3.37 4.18 -5.88
N ASP A 214 -2.70 4.64 -6.94
CA ASP A 214 -2.63 3.91 -8.20
C ASP A 214 -1.25 3.27 -8.45
N SER A 215 -0.44 3.85 -9.34
CA SER A 215 0.70 3.19 -10.00
C SER A 215 2.00 3.97 -9.82
N ALA A 216 3.10 3.23 -9.70
CA ALA A 216 4.43 3.80 -9.47
C ALA A 216 5.44 3.44 -10.56
N ALA A 217 6.15 4.45 -11.06
CA ALA A 217 7.35 4.31 -11.87
C ALA A 217 8.52 5.09 -11.22
N PRO A 218 9.05 4.62 -10.06
CA PRO A 218 9.80 5.46 -9.12
C PRO A 218 11.23 5.79 -9.54
N PHE A 219 11.83 5.04 -10.47
CA PHE A 219 13.22 5.27 -10.90
C PHE A 219 13.36 5.68 -12.36
N GLN A 220 12.39 5.30 -13.19
CA GLN A 220 12.35 5.60 -14.62
C GLN A 220 10.95 5.28 -15.17
N GLY A 221 10.51 6.02 -16.18
CA GLY A 221 9.30 5.70 -16.94
C GLY A 221 8.12 6.55 -16.52
N SER A 222 6.95 6.21 -17.08
CA SER A 222 5.70 6.89 -16.76
C SER A 222 4.79 5.99 -15.94
N ALA A 223 4.07 6.59 -14.98
CA ALA A 223 2.92 5.95 -14.36
C ALA A 223 1.64 6.44 -15.02
N THR A 224 0.66 5.56 -15.13
CA THR A 224 -0.69 5.89 -15.55
C THR A 224 -1.69 5.22 -14.62
N GLY A 225 -2.57 6.01 -14.02
CA GLY A 225 -3.58 5.56 -13.08
C GLY A 225 -4.57 6.66 -12.78
N ALA A 226 -5.74 6.25 -12.36
CA ALA A 226 -6.72 7.13 -11.75
C ALA A 226 -7.72 6.27 -10.99
N GLY A 227 -8.13 6.73 -9.83
CA GLY A 227 -9.12 6.06 -9.00
C GLY A 227 -9.66 6.99 -7.96
N ASP A 228 -10.94 6.86 -7.58
CA ASP A 228 -11.44 7.70 -6.47
C ASP A 228 -11.07 7.01 -5.15
N ASP A 229 -9.82 7.16 -4.72
CA ASP A 229 -9.18 6.33 -3.72
C ASP A 229 -9.44 6.81 -2.29
N VAL A 230 -9.18 5.90 -1.35
CA VAL A 230 -9.26 6.19 0.08
C VAL A 230 -7.95 5.81 0.74
N LEU A 231 -7.18 6.82 1.11
CA LEU A 231 -5.85 6.67 1.69
C LEU A 231 -5.85 7.18 3.13
N ARG A 232 -5.49 6.33 4.07
CA ARG A 232 -5.44 6.65 5.50
C ARG A 232 -4.17 6.10 6.10
N SER A 233 -3.29 6.98 6.56
CA SER A 233 -2.11 6.56 7.33
C SER A 233 -2.52 5.97 8.66
N GLY A 234 -3.00 6.79 9.61
CA GLY A 234 -3.24 6.35 10.97
C GLY A 234 -2.30 7.06 11.94
N PRO A 235 -1.94 6.48 13.10
CA PRO A 235 -0.97 7.07 14.01
C PRO A 235 0.46 6.95 13.46
N GLY A 236 1.11 8.09 13.22
CA GLY A 236 2.45 8.17 12.66
C GLY A 236 2.93 9.62 12.64
N THR A 237 4.19 9.87 12.31
CA THR A 237 4.76 11.23 12.36
C THR A 237 5.40 11.69 11.06
N ALA A 238 5.61 10.78 10.11
CA ALA A 238 6.29 11.07 8.86
C ALA A 238 5.56 10.53 7.62
N GLU A 239 4.22 10.58 7.65
CA GLU A 239 3.36 10.11 6.56
C GLU A 239 3.61 10.82 5.24
N SER A 240 3.56 10.05 4.16
CA SER A 240 3.60 10.56 2.79
C SER A 240 2.52 9.91 1.95
N ILE A 241 1.65 10.73 1.35
CA ILE A 241 0.52 10.23 0.56
C ILE A 241 0.47 10.92 -0.80
N VAL A 242 0.26 10.14 -1.85
CA VAL A 242 -0.08 10.58 -3.20
C VAL A 242 -1.36 9.85 -3.60
N GLY A 243 -2.43 10.57 -3.92
CA GLY A 243 -3.73 9.93 -4.19
C GLY A 243 -3.73 9.09 -5.45
N ASP A 244 -3.13 9.54 -6.55
CA ASP A 244 -3.07 8.74 -7.77
C ASP A 244 -1.68 8.09 -7.99
N SER A 245 -0.85 8.68 -8.86
CA SER A 245 0.25 8.03 -9.56
C SER A 245 1.55 8.79 -9.41
N GLU A 246 2.66 8.05 -9.28
CA GLU A 246 4.01 8.61 -9.22
C GLU A 246 4.85 8.18 -10.43
N GLY A 247 5.45 9.14 -11.14
CA GLY A 247 6.32 8.83 -12.27
C GLY A 247 7.50 9.80 -12.42
N ILE A 248 8.58 9.30 -13.03
CA ILE A 248 9.77 10.11 -13.33
C ILE A 248 9.59 10.90 -14.64
N ASP A 249 9.22 10.22 -15.73
CA ASP A 249 9.06 10.84 -17.05
C ASP A 249 7.71 11.55 -17.17
N ALA A 250 6.66 10.98 -16.60
CA ALA A 250 5.31 11.53 -16.52
C ALA A 250 4.40 10.70 -15.61
N ALA A 251 3.34 11.33 -15.12
CA ALA A 251 2.24 10.70 -14.42
C ALA A 251 0.93 11.14 -15.10
N HIS A 252 0.07 10.19 -15.45
CA HIS A 252 -1.12 10.47 -16.25
C HIS A 252 -2.35 9.80 -15.67
N GLY A 253 -3.48 10.46 -15.77
CA GLY A 253 -4.74 9.98 -15.26
C GLY A 253 -5.86 10.94 -15.58
N ASN A 254 -7.05 10.67 -15.03
CA ASN A 254 -8.06 11.72 -14.95
C ASN A 254 -7.89 12.58 -13.71
N GLY A 255 -7.05 12.18 -12.74
CA GLY A 255 -7.03 12.74 -11.38
C GLY A 255 -8.26 12.27 -10.63
N GLY A 256 -8.23 11.13 -9.94
CA GLY A 256 -9.44 10.63 -9.27
C GLY A 256 -9.94 11.56 -8.16
N ASP A 257 -11.21 11.46 -7.74
CA ASP A 257 -11.68 12.27 -6.59
C ASP A 257 -11.27 11.57 -5.27
N ASP A 258 -10.10 11.92 -4.71
CA ASP A 258 -9.46 11.19 -3.63
C ASP A 258 -9.86 11.65 -2.22
N LEU A 259 -9.85 10.69 -1.29
CA LEU A 259 -10.02 10.94 0.14
C LEU A 259 -8.74 10.57 0.89
N ILE A 260 -8.02 11.61 1.33
CA ILE A 260 -6.75 11.48 2.04
C ILE A 260 -6.91 11.94 3.51
N ASP A 261 -6.47 11.11 4.46
CA ASP A 261 -6.42 11.43 5.89
C ASP A 261 -5.06 10.99 6.47
N LEU A 262 -4.19 11.97 6.78
CA LEU A 262 -2.86 11.76 7.39
C LEU A 262 -2.94 11.36 8.87
N GLY A 263 -4.13 11.00 9.36
CA GLY A 263 -4.33 10.63 10.76
C GLY A 263 -4.38 11.83 11.70
N ALA A 264 -4.36 11.53 13.01
CA ALA A 264 -4.48 12.56 14.03
C ALA A 264 -3.16 13.30 14.29
N ASP A 265 -2.06 12.58 14.14
CA ASP A 265 -0.72 13.08 14.44
C ASP A 265 -0.19 13.94 13.31
N GLY A 266 -0.46 13.58 12.04
CA GLY A 266 -0.05 14.33 10.87
C GLY A 266 0.99 13.60 10.03
N GLY A 267 1.62 14.32 9.11
CA GLY A 267 2.60 13.74 8.20
C GLY A 267 3.62 14.74 7.67
N LEU A 268 4.37 14.33 6.66
CA LEU A 268 5.24 15.23 5.89
C LEU A 268 4.45 15.94 4.81
N PHE A 269 3.72 15.19 3.99
CA PHE A 269 2.95 15.76 2.89
C PHE A 269 1.79 14.88 2.41
N ALA A 270 0.83 15.51 1.74
CA ALA A 270 -0.18 14.85 0.92
C ALA A 270 -0.36 15.59 -0.42
N LEU A 271 -0.44 14.83 -1.52
CA LEU A 271 -0.91 15.30 -2.83
C LEU A 271 -2.21 14.59 -3.17
N GLY A 272 -3.20 15.30 -3.68
CA GLY A 272 -4.43 14.69 -4.18
C GLY A 272 -4.13 13.85 -5.41
N ASP A 273 -3.58 14.44 -6.47
CA ASP A 273 -3.40 13.71 -7.72
C ASP A 273 -2.00 13.08 -7.86
N HIS A 274 -1.25 13.55 -8.87
CA HIS A 274 -0.05 12.91 -9.39
C HIS A 274 1.23 13.53 -8.84
N ASN A 275 2.25 12.71 -8.66
CA ASN A 275 3.59 13.16 -8.31
C ASN A 275 4.59 12.93 -9.46
N ILE A 276 5.41 13.94 -9.73
CA ILE A 276 6.58 13.82 -10.60
C ILE A 276 7.85 13.74 -9.75
N GLY A 277 8.51 12.58 -9.75
CA GLY A 277 9.66 12.30 -8.88
C GLY A 277 11.03 12.81 -9.37
N ASP A 278 11.10 13.58 -10.47
CA ASP A 278 12.36 14.12 -11.01
C ASP A 278 12.33 15.66 -11.23
N PRO A 279 13.27 16.43 -10.65
CA PRO A 279 13.40 17.87 -10.90
C PRO A 279 13.79 18.21 -12.36
N GLY A 280 14.38 17.26 -13.09
CA GLY A 280 14.64 17.35 -14.53
C GLY A 280 13.37 17.36 -15.37
N GLY A 281 12.26 16.92 -14.77
CA GLY A 281 10.91 17.16 -15.17
C GLY A 281 10.24 16.02 -15.93
N GLY A 282 8.93 15.93 -15.69
CA GLY A 282 7.93 15.16 -16.41
C GLY A 282 6.61 15.92 -16.44
N ARG A 283 5.56 15.33 -17.01
CA ARG A 283 4.20 15.92 -16.99
C ARG A 283 3.29 15.15 -16.06
N ALA A 284 2.59 15.85 -15.18
CA ALA A 284 1.35 15.37 -14.59
C ALA A 284 0.18 15.78 -15.49
N THR A 285 -0.73 14.87 -15.81
CA THR A 285 -1.95 15.22 -16.53
C THR A 285 -3.15 14.49 -15.97
N GLY A 286 -4.18 15.23 -15.57
CA GLY A 286 -5.29 14.73 -14.76
C GLY A 286 -5.45 15.65 -13.56
N ALA A 287 -6.68 15.87 -13.10
CA ALA A 287 -6.95 16.50 -11.82
C ALA A 287 -8.36 16.14 -11.30
N GLY A 288 -8.42 15.69 -10.06
CA GLY A 288 -9.60 15.30 -9.30
C GLY A 288 -10.18 16.41 -8.46
N ASN A 289 -11.21 16.11 -7.67
CA ASN A 289 -11.70 17.04 -6.63
C ASN A 289 -11.43 16.41 -5.28
N ASP A 290 -10.28 16.74 -4.73
CA ASP A 290 -9.70 15.96 -3.65
C ASP A 290 -10.12 16.46 -2.29
N ARG A 291 -10.08 15.53 -1.35
CA ARG A 291 -10.40 15.81 0.04
C ARG A 291 -9.24 15.38 0.91
N ILE A 292 -8.42 16.36 1.25
CA ILE A 292 -7.21 16.16 2.05
C ILE A 292 -7.45 16.63 3.47
N THR A 293 -7.06 15.80 4.44
CA THR A 293 -7.11 16.15 5.85
C THR A 293 -5.78 15.86 6.53
N GLY A 294 -5.13 16.91 7.03
CA GLY A 294 -3.91 16.88 7.84
C GLY A 294 -4.16 16.53 9.31
N GLY A 295 -3.12 16.70 10.12
CA GLY A 295 -3.05 16.24 11.50
C GLY A 295 -2.72 17.35 12.49
N THR A 296 -1.65 17.15 13.26
CA THR A 296 -1.16 18.13 14.24
C THR A 296 0.31 18.51 14.02
N ALA A 297 0.91 17.97 12.96
CA ALA A 297 2.29 18.22 12.57
C ALA A 297 2.33 19.37 11.57
N ASP A 298 3.53 19.84 11.24
CA ASP A 298 3.68 20.88 10.21
C ASP A 298 3.69 20.17 8.85
N GLU A 299 2.65 20.37 8.04
CA GLU A 299 2.41 19.56 6.84
C GLU A 299 2.43 20.38 5.54
N LEU A 300 2.81 19.72 4.43
CA LEU A 300 2.61 20.23 3.07
C LEU A 300 1.42 19.54 2.42
N LEU A 301 0.33 20.27 2.19
CA LEU A 301 -0.91 19.73 1.63
C LEU A 301 -1.20 20.38 0.27
N ILE A 302 -1.29 19.57 -0.76
CA ILE A 302 -1.44 20.01 -2.16
C ILE A 302 -2.68 19.36 -2.74
N GLY A 303 -3.63 20.15 -3.25
CA GLY A 303 -4.87 19.64 -3.83
C GLY A 303 -4.60 18.81 -5.06
N ASP A 304 -3.95 19.40 -6.09
CA ASP A 304 -3.66 18.66 -7.32
C ASP A 304 -2.29 17.90 -7.29
N SER A 305 -1.46 18.17 -8.32
CA SER A 305 -0.23 17.47 -8.64
C SER A 305 1.04 18.27 -8.31
N SER A 306 2.13 17.54 -8.08
CA SER A 306 3.49 18.07 -8.20
C SER A 306 3.97 17.93 -9.64
N VAL A 307 4.40 19.02 -10.27
CA VAL A 307 4.72 19.05 -11.70
C VAL A 307 6.14 19.54 -12.01
N GLY A 308 6.78 18.87 -12.97
CA GLY A 308 8.03 19.32 -13.58
C GLY A 308 7.85 20.29 -14.76
N ASP A 309 6.86 20.04 -15.63
CA ASP A 309 6.51 20.89 -16.79
C ASP A 309 5.19 21.66 -16.54
N ALA A 310 5.29 22.82 -15.91
CA ALA A 310 4.15 23.70 -15.63
C ALA A 310 3.51 24.38 -16.88
N SER A 311 3.95 24.07 -18.10
CA SER A 311 3.37 24.68 -19.31
C SER A 311 1.95 24.19 -19.63
N ARG A 312 1.55 23.07 -19.02
CA ARG A 312 0.22 22.46 -19.13
C ARG A 312 -0.09 21.73 -17.84
N THR A 313 -0.92 22.35 -17.01
CA THR A 313 -1.44 21.77 -15.77
C THR A 313 -2.95 21.59 -15.87
N PHE A 314 -3.50 20.80 -14.96
CA PHE A 314 -4.92 20.55 -14.75
C PHE A 314 -5.21 20.85 -13.29
N ALA A 315 -6.44 21.24 -12.97
CA ALA A 315 -6.77 21.61 -11.60
C ALA A 315 -8.20 21.24 -11.21
N GLY A 316 -8.34 20.89 -9.94
CA GLY A 316 -9.45 20.28 -9.27
C GLY A 316 -10.50 21.21 -8.70
N ASN A 317 -11.16 20.83 -7.62
CA ASN A 317 -11.88 21.77 -6.75
C ASN A 317 -11.77 21.18 -5.35
N ASP A 318 -10.72 21.58 -4.65
CA ASP A 318 -10.23 20.73 -3.57
C ASP A 318 -10.70 21.22 -2.21
N VAL A 319 -10.74 20.29 -1.27
CA VAL A 319 -11.10 20.58 0.11
C VAL A 319 -9.98 20.13 1.03
N ILE A 320 -9.14 21.09 1.40
CA ILE A 320 -7.97 20.85 2.25
C ILE A 320 -8.22 21.37 3.66
N ARG A 321 -7.84 20.58 4.65
CA ARG A 321 -7.92 20.95 6.07
C ARG A 321 -6.64 20.56 6.79
N GLY A 322 -5.81 21.52 7.19
CA GLY A 322 -4.59 21.28 7.98
C GLY A 322 -4.90 20.72 9.37
N ARG A 323 -5.92 21.27 10.03
CA ARG A 323 -6.32 21.03 11.43
C ARG A 323 -5.36 21.74 12.40
N GLY A 324 -4.12 21.31 12.57
CA GLY A 324 -3.14 22.11 13.31
C GLY A 324 -1.71 21.73 13.03
N GLY A 325 -0.78 22.54 13.52
CA GLY A 325 0.58 22.59 12.98
C GLY A 325 0.76 23.90 12.21
N ASP A 326 2.00 24.23 11.86
CA ASP A 326 2.28 25.39 11.00
C ASP A 326 2.28 24.92 9.53
N ASP A 327 1.10 24.87 8.92
CA ASP A 327 0.89 24.15 7.65
C ASP A 327 1.11 25.01 6.39
N GLN A 328 1.49 24.35 5.29
CA GLN A 328 1.48 24.93 3.94
C GLN A 328 0.42 24.24 3.08
N LEU A 329 -0.60 25.01 2.69
CA LEU A 329 -1.72 24.52 1.89
C LEU A 329 -1.68 25.14 0.49
N PHE A 330 -1.69 24.30 -0.53
CA PHE A 330 -1.80 24.68 -1.93
C PHE A 330 -3.10 24.10 -2.48
N GLY A 331 -3.99 24.95 -2.99
CA GLY A 331 -5.22 24.50 -3.65
C GLY A 331 -4.87 23.74 -4.92
N ASP A 332 -4.13 24.39 -5.80
CA ASP A 332 -3.72 23.78 -7.07
C ASP A 332 -2.29 23.19 -7.06
N ASN A 333 -1.85 22.78 -8.24
CA ASN A 333 -0.50 22.31 -8.56
C ASN A 333 0.67 23.10 -7.96
N VAL A 334 1.72 22.37 -7.58
CA VAL A 334 3.02 22.92 -7.16
C VAL A 334 4.17 22.50 -8.08
N ASN A 335 5.29 23.22 -7.99
CA ASN A 335 6.55 22.75 -8.58
C ASN A 335 7.07 21.51 -7.84
N PHE A 336 8.04 20.82 -8.45
CA PHE A 336 8.75 19.69 -7.85
C PHE A 336 9.23 19.92 -6.40
N ASP A 337 9.72 21.13 -6.10
CA ASP A 337 10.26 21.44 -4.76
C ASP A 337 9.15 21.64 -3.70
N GLY A 338 7.87 21.69 -4.11
CA GLY A 338 6.72 21.88 -3.21
C GLY A 338 6.67 23.26 -2.55
N ASP A 339 7.33 24.26 -3.12
CA ASP A 339 7.52 25.58 -2.49
C ASP A 339 6.90 26.73 -3.29
N ALA A 340 6.29 26.44 -4.45
CA ALA A 340 5.61 27.42 -5.27
C ALA A 340 4.46 26.81 -6.08
N SER A 341 3.30 27.47 -6.06
CA SER A 341 2.21 27.19 -6.99
C SER A 341 2.64 27.41 -8.44
N VAL A 342 2.18 26.56 -9.35
CA VAL A 342 2.54 26.63 -10.76
C VAL A 342 1.37 26.35 -11.69
N GLY A 343 1.53 26.77 -12.94
CA GLY A 343 0.51 26.55 -13.97
C GLY A 343 -0.47 27.71 -14.10
N THR A 344 -1.50 27.48 -14.93
CA THR A 344 -2.57 28.47 -15.19
C THR A 344 -3.96 27.86 -15.15
N ALA A 345 -4.05 26.54 -14.96
CA ALA A 345 -5.30 25.91 -14.55
C ALA A 345 -5.50 26.24 -13.07
N GLY A 346 -6.76 26.33 -12.64
CA GLY A 346 -7.06 26.43 -11.23
C GLY A 346 -8.48 25.99 -10.91
N GLY A 347 -8.63 25.46 -9.71
CA GLY A 347 -9.85 24.94 -9.11
C GLY A 347 -10.60 25.99 -8.31
N ARG A 348 -11.77 25.62 -7.76
CA ARG A 348 -12.41 26.45 -6.73
C ARG A 348 -12.26 25.76 -5.40
N ASP A 349 -11.27 26.20 -4.65
CA ASP A 349 -10.76 25.46 -3.52
C ASP A 349 -11.30 25.98 -2.20
N LEU A 350 -11.35 25.08 -1.24
CA LEU A 350 -11.71 25.34 0.13
C LEU A 350 -10.54 24.99 1.02
N LEU A 351 -9.72 25.99 1.33
CA LEU A 351 -8.53 25.85 2.17
C LEU A 351 -8.83 26.28 3.60
N ARG A 352 -8.49 25.42 4.57
CA ARG A 352 -8.62 25.71 6.00
C ARG A 352 -7.34 25.30 6.73
N GLY A 353 -6.59 26.26 7.25
CA GLY A 353 -5.38 26.00 8.02
C GLY A 353 -5.73 25.31 9.34
N GLY A 354 -6.26 26.07 10.29
CA GLY A 354 -6.82 25.54 11.52
C GLY A 354 -6.19 26.18 12.74
N THR A 355 -5.27 25.49 13.40
CA THR A 355 -4.51 26.05 14.52
C THR A 355 -3.01 25.95 14.26
N GLY A 356 -2.34 27.09 14.26
CA GLY A 356 -0.90 27.20 14.01
C GLY A 356 -0.69 28.38 13.09
N ASP A 357 0.56 28.72 12.78
CA ASP A 357 0.84 29.83 11.88
C ASP A 357 0.84 29.30 10.43
N ASP A 358 -0.32 29.36 9.77
CA ASP A 358 -0.54 28.67 8.49
C ASP A 358 -0.25 29.57 7.26
N ALA A 359 0.19 28.96 6.15
CA ALA A 359 0.34 29.60 4.85
C ALA A 359 -0.56 28.92 3.80
N LEU A 360 -1.53 29.67 3.28
CA LEU A 360 -2.53 29.18 2.32
C LEU A 360 -2.33 29.88 0.97
N PHE A 361 -2.20 29.09 -0.09
CA PHE A 361 -2.02 29.52 -1.48
C PHE A 361 -3.14 28.90 -2.32
N ALA A 362 -4.08 29.74 -2.77
CA ALA A 362 -5.24 29.24 -3.51
C ALA A 362 -4.87 28.79 -4.93
N GLY A 363 -4.37 29.70 -5.76
CA GLY A 363 -4.12 29.43 -7.18
C GLY A 363 -5.05 30.25 -8.07
N PRO A 364 -5.25 29.89 -9.34
CA PRO A 364 -6.23 30.56 -10.18
C PRO A 364 -7.69 30.17 -9.87
N ALA A 365 -8.60 31.13 -10.04
CA ALA A 365 -10.07 31.02 -9.94
C ALA A 365 -10.69 31.66 -8.69
N ASP A 366 -11.76 31.09 -8.11
CA ASP A 366 -12.58 31.79 -7.11
C ASP A 366 -12.61 30.99 -5.82
N ASP A 367 -11.70 31.32 -4.91
CA ASP A 367 -11.35 30.44 -3.80
C ASP A 367 -11.82 30.93 -2.44
N PHE A 368 -11.89 30.00 -1.49
CA PHE A 368 -12.17 30.32 -0.09
C PHE A 368 -11.02 29.89 0.81
N LEU A 369 -10.39 30.88 1.44
CA LEU A 369 -9.28 30.69 2.36
C LEU A 369 -9.72 31.03 3.78
N ASP A 370 -9.36 30.18 4.73
CA ASP A 370 -9.70 30.34 6.13
C ASP A 370 -8.51 29.93 7.01
N GLY A 371 -7.66 30.92 7.35
CA GLY A 371 -6.44 30.69 8.13
C GLY A 371 -6.75 30.01 9.46
N GLY A 372 -7.67 30.61 10.22
CA GLY A 372 -8.26 29.96 11.37
C GLY A 372 -7.90 30.65 12.67
N ALA A 373 -6.97 30.10 13.42
CA ALA A 373 -6.49 30.66 14.68
C ALA A 373 -4.96 30.66 14.69
N HIS A 374 -4.40 31.74 15.24
CA HIS A 374 -2.99 32.13 15.28
C HIS A 374 -2.64 33.11 14.16
N THR A 375 -1.45 33.05 13.56
CA THR A 375 -0.98 34.08 12.62
C THR A 375 -0.90 33.50 11.22
N ASP A 376 -1.92 33.76 10.43
CA ASP A 376 -2.07 33.10 9.14
C ASP A 376 -1.81 34.05 7.97
N SER A 377 -1.21 33.50 6.90
CA SER A 377 -0.98 34.18 5.64
C SER A 377 -1.81 33.54 4.54
N CYS A 378 -2.72 34.31 3.95
CA CYS A 378 -3.60 33.87 2.88
C CYS A 378 -3.28 34.62 1.57
N ASP A 379 -2.93 33.87 0.54
CA ASP A 379 -2.63 34.39 -0.80
C ASP A 379 -3.65 33.81 -1.81
N GLY A 380 -4.52 34.68 -2.34
CA GLY A 380 -5.50 34.31 -3.37
C GLY A 380 -4.87 34.08 -4.75
N GLN A 381 -3.62 34.50 -4.94
CA GLN A 381 -2.88 34.36 -6.20
C GLN A 381 -3.64 34.90 -7.43
N ALA A 382 -4.12 34.03 -8.31
CA ALA A 382 -4.62 34.39 -9.64
C ALA A 382 -6.15 34.27 -9.76
N GLY A 383 -6.86 34.69 -8.71
CA GLY A 383 -8.31 34.77 -8.66
C GLY A 383 -8.90 36.18 -8.79
N ASP A 384 -10.13 36.25 -9.30
CA ASP A 384 -10.86 37.52 -9.50
C ASP A 384 -11.92 37.77 -8.42
N ALA A 385 -12.24 36.76 -7.58
CA ALA A 385 -13.26 36.84 -6.55
C ALA A 385 -12.97 36.02 -5.27
N ASP A 386 -11.69 35.88 -4.92
CA ASP A 386 -11.27 35.15 -3.72
C ASP A 386 -11.85 35.72 -2.44
N HIS A 387 -11.99 34.85 -1.44
CA HIS A 387 -12.52 35.21 -0.15
C HIS A 387 -11.69 34.62 0.99
N ALA A 388 -10.89 35.48 1.62
CA ALA A 388 -10.13 35.14 2.81
C ALA A 388 -10.83 35.58 4.10
N VAL A 389 -10.88 34.70 5.09
CA VAL A 389 -11.33 35.00 6.45
C VAL A 389 -10.32 34.51 7.47
N ARG A 390 -10.25 35.21 8.62
CA ARG A 390 -9.38 34.82 9.74
C ARG A 390 -7.92 34.62 9.28
N CYS A 391 -7.41 35.58 8.52
CA CYS A 391 -6.01 35.67 8.15
C CYS A 391 -5.47 37.05 8.55
N GLU A 392 -4.28 37.06 9.15
CA GLU A 392 -3.58 38.25 9.62
C GLU A 392 -2.84 38.95 8.48
N SER A 393 -2.38 38.18 7.50
CA SER A 393 -1.80 38.65 6.24
C SER A 393 -2.65 38.17 5.06
N VAL A 394 -3.02 39.09 4.17
CA VAL A 394 -3.82 38.78 2.98
C VAL A 394 -3.18 39.44 1.76
N THR A 395 -2.90 38.64 0.73
CA THR A 395 -2.34 39.07 -0.56
C THR A 395 -3.24 38.57 -1.69
N ASP A 396 -3.40 39.39 -2.73
CA ASP A 396 -4.15 39.04 -3.94
C ASP A 396 -5.59 38.52 -3.70
N VAL A 397 -6.28 39.08 -2.69
CA VAL A 397 -7.72 38.88 -2.44
C VAL A 397 -8.48 40.22 -2.66
N PRO A 398 -9.48 40.27 -3.56
CA PRO A 398 -10.16 41.51 -4.00
C PRO A 398 -10.93 42.37 -2.97
#